data_AF-A0A6A6SVQ8-F1
#
_entry.id   AF-A0A6A6SVQ8-F1
#
_cell.length_a   1.000
_cell.length_b   1.000
_cell.length_c   1.000
_cell.angle_alpha   90.00
_cell.angle_beta   90.00
_cell.angle_gamma   90.00
#
_symmetry.space_group_name_H-M   'P 1'
#
loop_
_entity.id
_entity.type
_entity.pdbx_description
1 polymer ?
#
loop_
_entity_poly.entity_id
_entity_poly.type
_entity_poly.pdbx_seq_one_letter_code
_entity_poly.pdbx_strand_id
1 'polypeptide(L)'
;MPSDYAPFVDAGSRLRQRNGGNIPGVNTPFWYISQCEKTPATLHIEDGALGSVNLLLAGAPKLWLLVPEHEKEKLEGRMKELYGTAPFACSQKIRHYDALVSPSLLEQWGVTYYLDCSLPGEMMVTRRNTYHQVLNMGPNVAESVNI
;
A
#
# COMPACT_ATOMS: atom_id res chain seq x y z
N MET A 1 -20.62 -10.27 6.15
CA MET A 1 -19.65 -11.33 6.51
C MET A 1 -20.41 -12.44 7.19
N PRO A 2 -20.06 -13.72 6.94
CA PRO A 2 -20.60 -14.85 7.71
C PRO A 2 -20.37 -14.63 9.22
N SER A 3 -21.27 -15.14 10.06
CA SER A 3 -21.25 -14.98 11.53
C SER A 3 -20.03 -15.60 12.24
N ASP A 4 -19.27 -16.39 11.50
CA ASP A 4 -18.19 -17.28 11.90
C ASP A 4 -16.83 -16.87 11.30
N TYR A 5 -16.77 -15.73 10.61
CA TYR A 5 -15.53 -15.20 10.07
C TYR A 5 -14.60 -14.67 11.17
N ALA A 6 -13.40 -15.25 11.27
CA ALA A 6 -12.28 -14.71 12.02
C ALA A 6 -11.20 -14.20 11.05
N PRO A 7 -10.79 -12.92 11.14
CA PRO A 7 -9.78 -12.37 10.23
C PRO A 7 -8.39 -12.96 10.48
N PHE A 8 -7.60 -13.11 9.41
CA PHE A 8 -6.21 -13.60 9.51
C PHE A 8 -5.22 -12.51 9.93
N VAL A 9 -5.61 -11.24 9.80
CA VAL A 9 -4.80 -10.07 10.17
C VAL A 9 -5.55 -9.17 11.15
N ASP A 10 -4.82 -8.49 12.05
CA ASP A 10 -5.39 -7.68 13.11
C ASP A 10 -4.61 -6.38 13.31
N ALA A 11 -5.34 -5.26 13.43
CA ALA A 11 -4.81 -3.93 13.73
C ALA A 11 -4.29 -3.78 15.17
N GLY A 12 -4.58 -4.76 16.04
CA GLY A 12 -4.35 -4.71 17.48
C GLY A 12 -5.42 -3.89 18.22
N SER A 13 -5.54 -4.16 19.52
CA SER A 13 -6.54 -3.53 20.38
C SER A 13 -6.38 -2.01 20.49
N ARG A 14 -5.14 -1.50 20.45
CA ARG A 14 -4.85 -0.07 20.57
C ARG A 14 -5.38 0.74 19.38
N LEU A 15 -5.23 0.23 18.16
CA LEU A 15 -5.69 0.94 16.96
C LEU A 15 -7.22 0.82 16.79
N ARG A 16 -7.82 -0.31 17.22
CA ARG A 16 -9.28 -0.50 17.26
C ARG A 16 -9.98 0.46 18.23
N GLN A 17 -9.32 0.85 19.32
CA GLN A 17 -9.87 1.77 20.32
C GLN A 17 -9.70 3.26 19.94
N ARG A 18 -8.87 3.55 18.94
CA ARG A 18 -8.60 4.93 18.50
C ARG A 18 -9.80 5.46 17.71
N ASN A 19 -10.14 6.73 17.92
CA ASN A 19 -11.23 7.45 17.22
C ASN A 19 -12.66 7.01 17.54
N GLY A 20 -12.90 6.33 18.68
CA GLY A 20 -14.26 6.07 19.17
C GLY A 20 -15.04 5.03 18.35
N GLY A 21 -14.37 4.26 17.50
CA GLY A 21 -15.00 3.19 16.72
C GLY A 21 -14.12 2.61 15.61
N ASN A 22 -14.72 1.70 14.85
CA ASN A 22 -14.09 1.06 13.71
C ASN A 22 -14.03 2.03 12.51
N ILE A 23 -12.86 2.10 11.88
CA ILE A 23 -12.60 2.77 10.60
C ILE A 23 -12.32 1.66 9.58
N PRO A 24 -13.26 1.40 8.65
CA PRO A 24 -13.10 0.38 7.60
C PRO A 24 -11.79 0.52 6.84
N GLY A 25 -11.06 -0.60 6.65
CA GLY A 25 -9.79 -0.63 5.94
C GLY A 25 -8.58 -0.18 6.76
N VAL A 26 -8.80 0.58 7.84
CA VAL A 26 -7.74 1.04 8.73
C VAL A 26 -7.58 0.10 9.93
N ASN A 27 -8.61 0.00 10.78
CA ASN A 27 -8.55 -0.83 11.98
C ASN A 27 -9.47 -2.07 11.93
N THR A 28 -10.09 -2.30 10.77
CA THR A 28 -10.78 -3.55 10.42
C THR A 28 -10.29 -4.05 9.07
N PRO A 29 -10.02 -5.36 8.91
CA PRO A 29 -9.42 -5.89 7.70
C PRO A 29 -10.28 -5.73 6.44
N PHE A 30 -9.61 -5.54 5.31
CA PHE A 30 -10.19 -5.50 3.97
C PHE A 30 -9.71 -6.68 3.13
N TRP A 31 -10.60 -7.15 2.24
CA TRP A 31 -10.29 -8.15 1.24
C TRP A 31 -10.03 -7.49 -0.10
N TYR A 32 -8.98 -7.94 -0.77
CA TYR A 32 -8.60 -7.50 -2.11
C TYR A 32 -8.68 -8.70 -3.03
N ILE A 33 -9.57 -8.62 -4.03
CA ILE A 33 -9.76 -9.67 -5.03
C ILE A 33 -9.35 -9.08 -6.38
N SER A 34 -8.31 -9.66 -6.99
CA SER A 34 -8.01 -9.40 -8.40
C SER A 34 -8.52 -10.55 -9.25
N GLN A 35 -9.12 -10.22 -10.39
CA GLN A 35 -9.63 -11.18 -11.37
C GLN A 35 -8.85 -11.13 -12.70
N CYS A 36 -7.98 -10.12 -12.87
CA CYS A 36 -7.26 -9.86 -14.11
C CYS A 36 -5.76 -9.80 -13.83
N GLU A 37 -4.97 -10.09 -14.86
CA GLU A 37 -3.53 -9.89 -14.79
C GLU A 37 -3.18 -8.40 -14.79
N LYS A 38 -2.08 -8.06 -14.10
CA LYS A 38 -1.45 -6.74 -14.10
C LYS A 38 -2.34 -5.62 -13.56
N THR A 39 -3.24 -5.92 -12.61
CA THR A 39 -4.04 -4.89 -11.94
C THR A 39 -3.20 -4.19 -10.85
N PRO A 40 -3.10 -2.84 -10.86
CA PRO A 40 -2.27 -2.12 -9.90
C PRO A 40 -3.02 -1.67 -8.63
N ALA A 41 -2.27 -1.49 -7.55
CA ALA A 41 -2.53 -0.47 -6.54
C ALA A 41 -1.48 0.63 -6.74
N THR A 42 -1.93 1.87 -6.94
CA THR A 42 -1.07 3.01 -7.30
C THR A 42 -0.18 3.44 -6.14
N LEU A 43 0.82 4.28 -6.41
CA LEU A 43 1.84 4.65 -5.41
C LEU A 43 1.23 5.46 -4.25
N HIS A 44 1.34 4.95 -3.02
CA HIS A 44 0.81 5.62 -1.83
C HIS A 44 1.57 5.25 -0.55
N ILE A 45 1.26 5.98 0.53
CA ILE A 45 1.51 5.55 1.92
C ILE A 45 0.15 5.37 2.61
N GLU A 46 0.15 4.61 3.69
CA GLU A 46 -1.06 4.34 4.46
C GLU A 46 -1.62 5.59 5.14
N ASP A 47 -2.94 5.58 5.38
CA ASP A 47 -3.62 6.65 6.11
C ASP A 47 -3.00 6.84 7.50
N GLY A 48 -2.83 8.10 7.91
CA GLY A 48 -2.19 8.44 9.19
C GLY A 48 -0.69 8.09 9.27
N ALA A 49 -0.05 7.78 8.13
CA ALA A 49 1.33 7.31 8.08
C ALA A 49 1.57 6.08 8.97
N LEU A 50 0.57 5.19 9.00
CA LEU A 50 0.65 3.88 9.65
C LEU A 50 1.49 2.91 8.82
N GLY A 51 1.75 1.73 9.40
CA GLY A 51 2.17 0.58 8.60
C GLY A 51 0.96 -0.19 8.09
N SER A 52 1.22 -1.24 7.31
CA SER A 52 0.20 -2.22 6.94
C SER A 52 0.77 -3.62 6.89
N VAL A 53 -0.13 -4.59 7.04
CA VAL A 53 0.14 -6.00 6.76
C VAL A 53 -0.76 -6.45 5.62
N ASN A 54 -0.24 -7.22 4.69
CA ASN A 54 -0.98 -7.81 3.57
C ASN A 54 -0.64 -9.29 3.48
N LEU A 55 -1.61 -10.16 3.78
CA LEU A 55 -1.49 -11.60 3.64
C LEU A 55 -2.10 -12.02 2.31
N LEU A 56 -1.28 -12.55 1.40
CA LEU A 56 -1.78 -13.13 0.16
C LEU A 56 -2.35 -14.52 0.46
N LEU A 57 -3.68 -14.66 0.41
CA LEU A 57 -4.36 -15.89 0.82
C LEU A 57 -4.25 -16.99 -0.26
N ALA A 58 -4.45 -16.63 -1.52
CA ALA A 58 -4.42 -17.58 -2.64
C ALA A 58 -4.26 -16.89 -4.00
N GLY A 59 -3.87 -17.67 -5.01
CA GLY A 59 -3.83 -17.26 -6.42
C GLY A 59 -2.46 -16.84 -6.91
N ALA A 60 -2.42 -15.94 -7.88
CA ALA A 60 -1.19 -15.44 -8.48
C ALA A 60 -0.40 -14.50 -7.53
N PRO A 61 0.93 -14.43 -7.66
CA PRO A 61 1.77 -13.54 -6.84
C PRO A 61 1.39 -12.06 -6.95
N LYS A 62 1.84 -11.27 -5.96
CA LYS A 62 1.86 -9.81 -6.05
C LYS A 62 3.30 -9.32 -6.07
N LEU A 63 3.61 -8.42 -7.00
CA LEU A 63 4.88 -7.70 -7.04
C LEU A 63 4.71 -6.38 -6.29
N TRP A 64 5.64 -6.08 -5.40
CA TRP A 64 5.69 -4.89 -4.58
C TRP A 64 6.87 -4.03 -5.00
N LEU A 65 6.64 -2.74 -5.15
CA LEU A 65 7.69 -1.74 -5.20
C LEU A 65 7.59 -0.89 -3.95
N LEU A 66 8.69 -0.77 -3.24
CA LEU A 66 8.79 -0.11 -1.94
C LEU A 66 9.83 1.01 -2.01
N VAL A 67 9.47 2.21 -1.59
CA VAL A 67 10.37 3.36 -1.43
C VAL A 67 10.45 3.70 0.07
N PRO A 68 11.63 3.60 0.69
CA PRO A 68 11.78 3.79 2.12
C PRO A 68 11.54 5.24 2.54
N GLU A 69 11.17 5.45 3.80
CA GLU A 69 10.82 6.76 4.35
C GLU A 69 11.88 7.85 4.10
N HIS A 70 13.17 7.52 4.17
CA HIS A 70 14.24 8.51 3.96
C HIS A 70 14.32 9.05 2.51
N GLU A 71 13.66 8.39 1.56
CA GLU A 71 13.56 8.84 0.17
C GLU A 71 12.28 9.65 -0.11
N LYS A 72 11.38 9.76 0.87
CA LYS A 72 10.07 10.40 0.75
C LYS A 72 10.14 11.80 0.15
N GLU A 73 10.95 12.68 0.73
CA GLU A 73 11.01 14.08 0.30
C GLU A 73 11.53 14.20 -1.14
N LYS A 74 12.51 13.37 -1.52
CA LYS A 74 13.03 13.31 -2.88
C LYS A 74 11.95 12.85 -3.84
N LEU A 75 11.27 11.74 -3.54
CA LEU A 75 10.17 11.22 -4.36
C LEU A 75 9.06 12.26 -4.53
N GLU A 76 8.60 12.87 -3.44
CA GLU A 76 7.54 13.88 -3.48
C GLU A 76 7.94 15.11 -4.30
N GLY A 77 9.21 15.56 -4.18
CA GLY A 77 9.76 16.65 -4.98
C GLY A 77 9.72 16.35 -6.48
N ARG A 78 10.20 15.17 -6.89
CA ARG A 78 10.21 14.75 -8.30
C ARG A 78 8.80 14.56 -8.86
N MET A 79 7.89 14.00 -8.06
CA MET A 79 6.48 13.87 -8.43
C MET A 79 5.81 15.23 -8.62
N LYS A 80 6.13 16.21 -7.75
CA LYS A 80 5.65 17.59 -7.90
C LYS A 80 6.17 18.26 -9.17
N GLU A 81 7.44 18.02 -9.54
CA GLU A 81 7.99 18.52 -10.82
C GLU A 81 7.26 17.90 -12.01
N LEU A 82 6.94 16.61 -11.96
CA LEU A 82 6.29 15.88 -13.04
C LEU A 82 4.82 16.25 -13.22
N TYR A 83 4.05 16.33 -12.13
CA TYR A 83 2.60 16.54 -12.17
C TYR A 83 2.17 17.98 -11.85
N GLY A 84 3.11 18.84 -11.47
CA GLY A 84 2.84 20.20 -11.02
C GLY A 84 2.34 20.27 -9.58
N THR A 85 2.02 21.50 -9.14
CA THR A 85 1.52 21.74 -7.79
C THR A 85 0.07 21.30 -7.68
N ALA A 86 -0.24 20.44 -6.71
CA ALA A 86 -1.62 20.04 -6.43
C ALA A 86 -2.52 21.27 -6.17
N PRO A 87 -3.78 21.26 -6.63
CA PRO A 87 -4.69 22.41 -6.52
C PRO A 87 -5.09 22.72 -5.07
N PHE A 88 -4.79 21.85 -4.12
CA PHE A 88 -5.08 22.02 -2.70
C PHE A 88 -3.95 21.48 -1.81
N ALA A 89 -3.87 22.00 -0.59
CA ALA A 89 -2.96 21.52 0.43
C ALA A 89 -3.48 20.19 1.01
N CYS A 90 -2.83 19.08 0.66
CA CYS A 90 -3.06 17.77 1.26
C CYS A 90 -1.73 17.22 1.82
N SER A 91 -1.77 16.50 2.93
CA SER A 91 -0.59 15.81 3.48
C SER A 91 -0.27 14.49 2.76
N GLN A 92 -1.12 14.07 1.82
CA GLN A 92 -1.07 12.81 1.09
C GLN A 92 -1.13 13.02 -0.44
N LYS A 93 -0.49 14.08 -0.95
CA LYS A 93 -0.64 14.56 -2.34
C LYS A 93 -0.39 13.48 -3.40
N ILE A 94 0.59 12.61 -3.16
CA ILE A 94 1.03 11.61 -4.13
C ILE A 94 -0.10 10.66 -4.55
N ARG A 95 -0.94 10.22 -3.59
CA ARG A 95 -2.05 9.31 -3.90
C ARG A 95 -3.10 9.94 -4.81
N HIS A 96 -3.21 11.27 -4.83
CA HIS A 96 -4.17 11.99 -5.68
C HIS A 96 -3.74 12.03 -7.15
N TYR A 97 -2.47 11.76 -7.46
CA TYR A 97 -2.02 11.63 -8.85
C TYR A 97 -2.43 10.29 -9.46
N ASP A 98 -2.85 9.31 -8.64
CA ASP A 98 -3.21 7.95 -9.05
C ASP A 98 -2.17 7.32 -10.00
N ALA A 99 -0.89 7.49 -9.63
CA ALA A 99 0.24 7.23 -10.50
C ALA A 99 0.91 5.90 -10.20
N LEU A 100 1.43 5.26 -11.25
CA LEU A 100 2.45 4.23 -11.17
C LEU A 100 3.79 4.83 -11.57
N VAL A 101 4.82 4.54 -10.77
CA VAL A 101 6.19 4.97 -11.05
C VAL A 101 7.01 3.75 -11.41
N SER A 102 7.71 3.80 -12.55
CA SER A 102 8.55 2.70 -13.01
C SER A 102 9.90 2.69 -12.29
N PRO A 103 10.53 1.51 -12.12
CA PRO A 103 11.89 1.39 -11.61
C PRO A 103 12.89 2.30 -12.33
N SER A 104 12.87 2.34 -13.67
CA SER A 104 13.78 3.20 -14.46
C SER A 104 13.61 4.68 -14.19
N LEU A 105 12.38 5.13 -13.87
CA LEU A 105 12.14 6.53 -13.51
C LEU A 105 12.69 6.86 -12.11
N LEU A 106 12.56 5.94 -11.16
CA LEU A 106 13.17 6.07 -9.83
C LEU A 106 14.70 6.11 -9.91
N GLU A 107 15.30 5.29 -10.77
CA GLU A 107 16.73 5.28 -11.05
C GLU A 107 17.20 6.63 -11.62
N GLN A 108 16.48 7.16 -12.62
CA GLN A 108 16.77 8.48 -13.18
C GLN A 108 16.69 9.60 -12.12
N TRP A 109 15.80 9.45 -11.14
CA TRP A 109 15.63 10.40 -10.04
C TRP A 109 16.62 10.18 -8.90
N GLY A 110 17.43 9.11 -8.94
CA GLY A 110 18.31 8.73 -7.84
C GLY A 110 17.54 8.42 -6.55
N VAL A 111 16.32 7.87 -6.66
CA VAL A 111 15.48 7.42 -5.55
C VAL A 111 15.76 5.94 -5.30
N THR A 112 16.24 5.61 -4.09
CA THR A 112 16.40 4.21 -3.67
C THR A 112 15.05 3.51 -3.57
N TYR A 113 14.93 2.30 -4.09
CA TYR A 113 13.72 1.48 -4.01
C TYR A 113 14.07 0.01 -3.87
N TYR A 114 13.08 -0.79 -3.47
CA TYR A 114 13.16 -2.23 -3.35
C TYR A 114 12.01 -2.88 -4.10
N LEU A 115 12.27 -4.05 -4.67
CA LEU A 115 11.25 -4.91 -5.25
C LEU A 115 11.14 -6.18 -4.43
N ASP A 116 9.92 -6.61 -4.19
CA ASP A 116 9.66 -7.88 -3.51
C ASP A 116 8.44 -8.56 -4.12
N CYS A 117 8.31 -9.87 -3.94
CA CYS A 117 7.21 -10.64 -4.48
C CYS A 117 6.60 -11.52 -3.39
N SER A 118 5.33 -11.29 -3.09
CA SER A 118 4.59 -12.12 -2.15
C SER A 118 3.88 -13.25 -2.89
N LEU A 119 4.11 -14.48 -2.44
CA LEU A 119 3.46 -15.71 -2.87
C LEU A 119 2.28 -16.07 -1.94
N PRO A 120 1.36 -16.95 -2.36
CA PRO A 120 0.28 -17.43 -1.49
C PRO A 120 0.78 -18.00 -0.17
N GLY A 121 0.19 -17.54 0.93
CA GLY A 121 0.59 -17.86 2.30
C GLY A 121 1.59 -16.89 2.92
N GLU A 122 2.17 -15.97 2.14
CA GLU A 122 3.16 -15.01 2.63
C GLU A 122 2.54 -13.67 3.01
N MET A 123 3.16 -13.02 3.99
CA MET A 123 2.76 -11.71 4.51
C MET A 123 3.79 -10.65 4.14
N MET A 124 3.32 -9.56 3.52
CA MET A 124 4.08 -8.34 3.36
C MET A 124 3.75 -7.37 4.48
N VAL A 125 4.79 -6.72 5.02
CA VAL A 125 4.65 -5.69 6.04
C VAL A 125 5.25 -4.40 5.54
N THR A 126 4.43 -3.35 5.42
CA THR A 126 4.91 -2.00 5.13
C THR A 126 5.14 -1.26 6.45
N ARG A 127 6.27 -0.56 6.56
CA ARG A 127 6.54 0.31 7.71
C ARG A 127 5.89 1.67 7.48
N ARG A 128 5.74 2.41 8.57
CA ARG A 128 5.28 3.80 8.56
C ARG A 128 6.02 4.61 7.50
N ASN A 129 5.28 5.48 6.80
CA ASN A 129 5.81 6.35 5.73
C ASN A 129 6.54 5.63 4.57
N THR A 130 6.37 4.30 4.40
CA THR A 130 6.95 3.58 3.26
C THR A 130 6.03 3.72 2.06
N TYR A 131 6.47 4.46 1.04
CA TYR A 131 5.75 4.53 -0.22
C TYR A 131 5.75 3.17 -0.88
N HIS A 132 4.61 2.75 -1.41
CA HIS A 132 4.51 1.47 -2.08
C HIS A 132 3.46 1.47 -3.17
N GLN A 133 3.69 0.63 -4.18
CA GLN A 133 2.71 0.28 -5.21
C GLN A 133 2.76 -1.24 -5.41
N VAL A 134 1.64 -1.81 -5.82
CA VAL A 134 1.47 -3.26 -5.94
C VAL A 134 0.99 -3.59 -7.34
N LEU A 135 1.53 -4.64 -7.94
CA LEU A 135 1.05 -5.21 -9.19
C LEU A 135 0.60 -6.65 -8.93
N ASN A 136 -0.66 -6.95 -9.20
CA ASN A 136 -1.18 -8.31 -9.14
C ASN A 136 -0.78 -9.03 -10.43
N MET A 137 -0.08 -10.15 -10.33
CA MET A 137 0.41 -10.88 -11.51
C MET A 137 -0.66 -11.76 -12.16
N GLY A 138 -1.86 -11.80 -11.61
CA GLY A 138 -3.00 -12.58 -12.07
C GLY A 138 -4.11 -12.62 -11.02
N PRO A 139 -5.14 -13.46 -11.22
CA PRO A 139 -6.23 -13.63 -10.27
C PRO A 139 -5.71 -14.05 -8.88
N ASN A 140 -6.05 -13.29 -7.85
CA ASN A 140 -5.63 -13.57 -6.47
C ASN A 140 -6.58 -12.97 -5.43
N VAL A 141 -6.41 -13.40 -4.19
CA VAL A 141 -7.14 -12.87 -3.03
C VAL A 141 -6.17 -12.61 -1.88
N ALA A 142 -6.31 -11.46 -1.24
CA ALA A 142 -5.52 -11.07 -0.07
C ALA A 142 -6.38 -10.40 1.00
N GLU A 143 -5.92 -10.47 2.24
CA GLU A 143 -6.47 -9.73 3.36
C GLU A 143 -5.42 -8.76 3.91
N SER A 144 -5.81 -7.52 4.19
CA SER A 144 -4.90 -6.52 4.77
C SER A 144 -5.56 -5.61 5.80
N VAL A 145 -4.73 -5.03 6.65
CA VAL A 145 -5.12 -4.04 7.67
C VAL A 145 -3.93 -3.14 8.03
N ASN A 146 -4.19 -1.93 8.53
CA ASN A 146 -3.14 -1.07 9.06
C ASN A 146 -2.70 -1.48 10.47
N ILE A 147 -1.43 -1.20 10.78
CA ILE A 147 -0.78 -1.45 12.08
C ILE A 147 0.00 -0.23 12.60
#